data_AF-A0AAN7UHK5-F1
#
_entry.id   AF-A0AAN7UHK5-F1
#
_cell.length_a   1.000
_cell.length_b   1.000
_cell.length_c   1.000
_cell.angle_alpha   90.00
_cell.angle_beta   90.00
_cell.angle_gamma   90.00
#
_symmetry.space_group_name_H-M   'P 1'
#
loop_
_entity.id
_entity.type
_entity.pdbx_description
1 polymer ?
#
loop_
_entity_poly.entity_id
_entity_poly.type
_entity_poly.pdbx_seq_one_letter_code
_entity_poly.pdbx_strand_id
1 'polypeptide(L)'
;MRTTIFGLLIIGVALATPIAPDQSASRPVPRPANPLLYRPVSSNLTASSVPSNKTTLVTDDISSCSNVWMAIPDVTIGSGTDRRTGFTTTVNKFCDMAHGSTVPSQDYLSMATEVFLNDGMDPTKYGLLGYSRSITSSARLIPLMVSVPPSRLQLWRLQYPATSCKKYLGTLSAPGGQCYGTTNGDTKGGTYQVGTNGISYHALGNSVPPKQDALNKLLKTTVLEAQRVNKGSGAPLNPWPLDSLNSVLPASCHSHNDYDQDIPVFAALAAGCIGMEADVWLFAGSLLLGHLLPTLGRTFQAQYVNPLKAIIDHNGGSVYKSRPGQTLVLLVDFKTSDTGTLDAVVSALAPLRQAGYLSRLENGAFVKKAITVVASGNAPFDRINTGDGVPERDIFYDANLGALGGTTYTSQNSYVASADFQDVIGKANSATLTAAQMNTITTQVSQAHAKGLVARYWNLPGEYLWEPLEALGVDLLNADDLSNTARVPRL
;
A
#
# COMPACT_ATOMS: atom_id res chain seq x y z
N MET A 1 -5.02 -78.70 -35.63
CA MET A 1 -5.99 -77.76 -35.02
C MET A 1 -5.83 -77.93 -33.50
N ARG A 2 -4.92 -77.23 -32.79
CA ARG A 2 -5.00 -75.85 -32.24
C ARG A 2 -6.40 -75.57 -31.66
N THR A 3 -6.65 -75.34 -30.36
CA THR A 3 -5.77 -74.94 -29.25
C THR A 3 -6.45 -75.26 -27.91
N THR A 4 -5.68 -75.74 -26.92
CA THR A 4 -6.03 -75.96 -25.50
C THR A 4 -4.97 -75.17 -24.70
N ILE A 5 -5.22 -74.55 -23.54
CA ILE A 5 -5.07 -75.16 -22.20
C ILE A 5 -5.47 -74.13 -21.11
N PHE A 6 -6.19 -74.64 -20.10
CA PHE A 6 -6.54 -74.09 -18.78
C PHE A 6 -5.36 -74.14 -17.78
N GLY A 7 -5.42 -73.35 -16.71
CA GLY A 7 -4.58 -73.61 -15.53
C GLY A 7 -4.92 -72.78 -14.29
N LEU A 8 -5.84 -73.28 -13.48
CA LEU A 8 -6.07 -72.87 -12.08
C LEU A 8 -5.42 -73.93 -11.18
N LEU A 9 -4.75 -73.58 -10.08
CA LEU A 9 -4.62 -74.46 -8.91
C LEU A 9 -4.38 -73.69 -7.60
N ILE A 10 -4.65 -74.37 -6.50
CA ILE A 10 -5.23 -73.93 -5.23
C ILE A 10 -4.34 -74.41 -4.06
N ILE A 11 -4.21 -73.55 -3.04
CA ILE A 11 -4.07 -73.75 -1.56
C ILE A 11 -3.02 -74.71 -0.96
N GLY A 12 -2.34 -74.23 0.09
CA GLY A 12 -1.79 -75.04 1.19
C GLY A 12 -1.44 -74.21 2.43
N VAL A 13 -2.12 -74.47 3.56
CA VAL A 13 -1.86 -73.92 4.91
C VAL A 13 -1.41 -75.06 5.84
N ALA A 14 -0.49 -74.74 6.76
CA ALA A 14 -0.36 -75.23 8.15
C ALA A 14 1.05 -75.76 8.51
N LEU A 15 1.68 -75.18 9.55
CA LEU A 15 1.91 -75.81 10.86
C LEU A 15 2.73 -74.88 11.79
N ALA A 16 2.43 -74.97 13.09
CA ALA A 16 2.88 -74.09 14.17
C ALA A 16 4.17 -74.58 14.89
N THR A 17 4.97 -73.61 15.39
CA THR A 17 5.80 -73.48 16.64
C THR A 17 6.53 -74.69 17.26
N PRO A 18 7.59 -74.55 18.10
CA PRO A 18 8.17 -73.35 18.74
C PRO A 18 9.74 -73.29 18.65
N ILE A 19 10.37 -72.24 19.21
CA ILE A 19 11.61 -72.27 20.03
C ILE A 19 12.01 -70.81 20.34
N ALA A 20 12.17 -70.51 21.63
CA ALA A 20 12.93 -69.38 22.18
C ALA A 20 14.05 -69.99 23.06
N PRO A 21 15.04 -69.24 23.61
CA PRO A 21 15.52 -67.89 23.31
C PRO A 21 17.05 -67.86 23.06
N ASP A 22 17.61 -66.83 22.42
CA ASP A 22 18.90 -66.27 22.88
C ASP A 22 19.12 -64.82 22.41
N GLN A 23 19.84 -64.09 23.25
CA GLN A 23 20.01 -62.65 23.29
C GLN A 23 20.94 -62.11 22.20
N SER A 24 20.64 -60.92 21.68
CA SER A 24 21.71 -59.98 21.33
C SER A 24 21.27 -58.51 21.44
N ALA A 25 22.01 -57.80 22.28
CA ALA A 25 22.30 -56.37 22.27
C ALA A 25 21.18 -55.37 21.93
N SER A 26 20.61 -54.79 23.00
CA SER A 26 19.87 -53.53 22.97
C SER A 26 20.68 -52.39 22.33
N ARG A 27 20.31 -52.00 21.11
CA ARG A 27 20.62 -50.65 20.59
C ARG A 27 19.57 -49.67 21.08
N PRO A 28 19.93 -48.41 21.41
CA PRO A 28 19.04 -47.49 22.10
C PRO A 28 17.90 -47.05 21.17
N VAL A 29 16.68 -47.18 21.66
CA VAL A 29 15.51 -46.47 21.15
C VAL A 29 15.82 -44.97 21.24
N PRO A 30 15.74 -44.18 20.16
CA PRO A 30 15.76 -42.74 20.28
C PRO A 30 14.57 -42.35 21.15
N ARG A 31 14.83 -41.79 22.34
CA ARG A 31 13.78 -41.18 23.14
C ARG A 31 13.04 -40.17 22.26
N PRO A 32 11.71 -40.02 22.39
CA PRO A 32 11.06 -38.83 21.88
C PRO A 32 11.81 -37.65 22.50
N ALA A 33 12.44 -36.83 21.67
CA ALA A 33 12.98 -35.57 22.14
C ALA A 33 11.82 -34.88 22.87
N ASN A 34 12.08 -34.44 24.10
CA ASN A 34 11.16 -33.62 24.87
C ASN A 34 10.50 -32.60 23.95
N PRO A 35 9.20 -32.28 24.14
CA PRO A 35 8.62 -31.14 23.46
C PRO A 35 9.56 -29.98 23.73
N LEU A 36 10.15 -29.42 22.67
CA LEU A 36 10.90 -28.18 22.78
C LEU A 36 9.91 -27.19 23.37
N LEU A 37 10.05 -26.96 24.68
CA LEU A 37 9.53 -25.79 25.35
C LEU A 37 9.95 -24.64 24.44
N TYR A 38 8.95 -24.06 23.79
CA TYR A 38 9.07 -22.90 22.94
C TYR A 38 9.62 -21.79 23.84
N ARG A 39 10.95 -21.70 23.94
CA ARG A 39 11.58 -20.45 24.28
C ARG A 39 11.27 -19.56 23.09
N PRO A 40 10.53 -18.46 23.26
CA PRO A 40 10.39 -17.52 22.17
C PRO A 40 11.81 -17.17 21.74
N VAL A 41 12.13 -17.48 20.48
CA VAL A 41 13.29 -16.91 19.82
C VAL A 41 13.02 -15.42 19.93
N SER A 42 13.77 -14.75 20.82
CA SER A 42 13.83 -13.31 20.84
C SER A 42 14.21 -12.91 19.43
N SER A 43 13.25 -12.37 18.70
CA SER A 43 13.53 -11.62 17.50
C SER A 43 14.54 -10.56 17.92
N ASN A 44 15.81 -10.77 17.56
CA ASN A 44 16.78 -9.68 17.45
C ASN A 44 16.43 -8.84 16.21
N LEU A 45 15.14 -8.52 16.04
CA LEU A 45 14.75 -7.17 15.73
C LEU A 45 15.34 -6.36 16.88
N THR A 46 16.55 -5.84 16.68
CA THR A 46 16.86 -4.56 17.28
C THR A 46 15.68 -3.69 16.92
N ALA A 47 14.78 -3.49 17.89
CA ALA A 47 13.91 -2.34 17.90
C ALA A 47 14.85 -1.21 17.54
N SER A 48 14.72 -0.69 16.32
CA SER A 48 15.30 0.59 15.99
C SER A 48 14.79 1.46 17.12
N SER A 49 15.71 1.82 18.01
CA SER A 49 15.38 2.54 19.22
C SER A 49 14.77 3.83 18.71
N VAL A 50 13.44 3.89 18.69
CA VAL A 50 12.72 5.15 18.58
C VAL A 50 13.38 6.01 19.64
N PRO A 51 14.10 7.07 19.26
CA PRO A 51 14.74 7.91 20.25
C PRO A 51 13.61 8.37 21.16
N SER A 52 13.67 8.01 22.44
CA SER A 52 12.68 8.42 23.44
C SER A 52 12.77 9.91 23.77
N ASN A 53 13.41 10.70 22.91
CA ASN A 53 13.37 12.15 22.91
C ASN A 53 12.22 12.61 22.02
N LYS A 54 10.99 12.50 22.55
CA LYS A 54 9.81 13.23 22.05
C LYS A 54 9.92 14.76 22.25
N THR A 55 11.10 15.28 22.56
CA THR A 55 11.24 16.60 23.18
C THR A 55 11.82 17.69 22.28
N THR A 56 12.16 17.44 21.00
CA THR A 56 12.84 18.50 20.22
C THR A 56 12.67 18.51 18.69
N LEU A 57 11.63 17.90 18.11
CA LEU A 57 11.27 18.11 16.68
C LEU A 57 9.78 18.37 16.44
N VAL A 58 9.00 18.61 17.50
CA VAL A 58 7.56 18.89 17.41
C VAL A 58 7.36 20.40 17.26
N THR A 59 7.53 20.98 16.07
CA THR A 59 7.24 22.43 15.91
C THR A 59 6.27 22.79 14.79
N ASP A 60 6.08 21.95 13.75
CA ASP A 60 5.20 22.30 12.63
C ASP A 60 4.12 21.26 12.30
N ASP A 61 3.86 20.31 13.20
CA ASP A 61 2.90 19.22 12.97
C ASP A 61 1.75 19.21 13.98
N ILE A 62 0.60 18.73 13.54
CA ILE A 62 -0.60 18.63 14.38
C ILE A 62 -1.21 17.23 14.27
N SER A 63 -1.25 16.50 15.38
CA SER A 63 -1.94 15.19 15.46
C SER A 63 -3.47 15.34 15.46
N SER A 64 -3.95 16.58 15.59
CA SER A 64 -5.33 16.94 15.86
C SER A 64 -5.92 16.15 17.03
N CYS A 65 -5.11 15.60 17.94
CA CYS A 65 -5.48 14.64 18.98
C CYS A 65 -6.09 13.31 18.49
N SER A 66 -5.85 12.97 17.23
CA SER A 66 -5.90 11.61 16.71
C SER A 66 -4.50 10.96 16.78
N ASN A 67 -4.39 9.68 16.42
CA ASN A 67 -3.10 9.02 16.22
C ASN A 67 -2.41 9.39 14.89
N VAL A 68 -3.08 10.20 14.05
CA VAL A 68 -2.60 10.60 12.72
C VAL A 68 -2.13 12.05 12.74
N TRP A 69 -0.93 12.31 12.24
CA TRP A 69 -0.34 13.65 12.18
C TRP A 69 -0.44 14.27 10.80
N MET A 70 -0.71 15.57 10.78
CA MET A 70 -0.77 16.41 9.59
C MET A 70 0.29 17.50 9.67
N ALA A 71 0.91 17.83 8.54
CA ALA A 71 1.72 19.04 8.45
C ALA A 71 0.84 20.29 8.64
N ILE A 72 1.29 21.27 9.45
CA ILE A 72 0.54 22.51 9.68
C ILE A 72 0.54 23.41 8.44
N PRO A 73 1.70 23.81 7.88
CA PRO A 73 1.77 24.53 6.61
C PRO A 73 1.63 23.59 5.42
N ASP A 74 1.39 24.16 4.23
CA ASP A 74 1.62 23.42 2.99
C ASP A 74 3.10 23.02 2.91
N VAL A 75 3.35 21.84 2.34
CA VAL A 75 4.67 21.23 2.30
C VAL A 75 5.10 21.07 0.86
N THR A 76 6.37 21.33 0.57
CA THR A 76 6.97 20.95 -0.70
C THR A 76 7.82 19.70 -0.49
N ILE A 77 7.45 18.64 -1.20
CA ILE A 77 8.08 17.32 -1.17
C ILE A 77 8.72 17.01 -2.53
N GLY A 78 9.32 15.82 -2.65
CA GLY A 78 9.92 15.29 -3.86
C GLY A 78 11.02 16.20 -4.41
N SER A 79 11.95 16.61 -3.54
CA SER A 79 13.04 17.53 -3.89
C SER A 79 12.56 18.85 -4.54
N GLY A 80 11.40 19.36 -4.13
CA GLY A 80 10.87 20.64 -4.62
C GLY A 80 9.83 20.54 -5.74
N THR A 81 9.53 19.34 -6.21
CA THR A 81 8.70 19.12 -7.42
C THR A 81 7.19 19.01 -7.13
N ASP A 82 6.81 18.83 -5.86
CA ASP A 82 5.44 18.51 -5.50
C ASP A 82 5.00 19.27 -4.25
N ARG A 83 3.92 20.04 -4.37
CA ARG A 83 3.36 20.82 -3.27
C ARG A 83 2.09 20.16 -2.75
N ARG A 84 2.10 19.83 -1.46
CA ARG A 84 0.99 19.18 -0.76
C ARG A 84 0.35 20.10 0.27
N THR A 85 -0.96 19.94 0.41
CA THR A 85 -1.80 20.78 1.27
C THR A 85 -1.61 20.43 2.74
N GLY A 86 -1.35 21.44 3.57
CA GLY A 86 -1.29 21.31 5.02
C GLY A 86 -2.63 21.54 5.71
N PHE A 87 -2.62 21.43 7.04
CA PHE A 87 -3.76 21.68 7.91
C PHE A 87 -4.35 23.08 7.71
N THR A 88 -3.50 24.10 7.64
CA THR A 88 -3.95 25.51 7.57
C THR A 88 -4.79 25.77 6.32
N THR A 89 -4.30 25.33 5.15
CA THR A 89 -5.01 25.47 3.88
C THR A 89 -6.30 24.66 3.87
N THR A 90 -6.27 23.44 4.43
CA THR A 90 -7.43 22.57 4.59
C THR A 90 -8.54 23.21 5.43
N VAL A 91 -8.18 23.75 6.60
CA VAL A 91 -9.09 24.47 7.49
C VAL A 91 -9.68 25.69 6.79
N ASN A 92 -8.85 26.49 6.13
CA ASN A 92 -9.31 27.67 5.41
C ASN A 92 -10.35 27.30 4.35
N LYS A 93 -10.07 26.28 3.53
CA LYS A 93 -11.00 25.77 2.51
C LYS A 93 -12.34 25.36 3.13
N PHE A 94 -12.32 24.59 4.23
CA PHE A 94 -13.54 24.21 4.94
C PHE A 94 -14.31 25.44 5.43
N CYS A 95 -13.63 26.36 6.13
CA CYS A 95 -14.26 27.54 6.71
C CYS A 95 -14.90 28.45 5.65
N ASP A 96 -14.24 28.60 4.50
CA ASP A 96 -14.72 29.42 3.39
C ASP A 96 -15.94 28.76 2.72
N MET A 97 -15.92 27.45 2.51
CA MET A 97 -17.08 26.70 2.01
C MET A 97 -18.26 26.72 2.99
N ALA A 98 -17.99 26.63 4.29
CA ALA A 98 -18.99 26.66 5.34
C ALA A 98 -19.57 28.06 5.59
N HIS A 99 -18.95 29.13 5.07
CA HIS A 99 -19.38 30.49 5.35
C HIS A 99 -20.85 30.74 4.97
N GLY A 100 -21.61 31.33 5.89
CA GLY A 100 -23.03 31.61 5.69
C GLY A 100 -23.95 30.38 5.80
N SER A 101 -23.40 29.18 5.96
CA SER A 101 -24.20 27.99 6.26
C SER A 101 -24.83 28.08 7.65
N THR A 102 -25.94 27.36 7.82
CA THR A 102 -26.61 27.19 9.11
C THR A 102 -26.65 25.72 9.46
N VAL A 103 -26.36 25.40 10.72
CA VAL A 103 -26.36 24.03 11.25
C VAL A 103 -27.44 23.96 12.34
N PRO A 104 -28.51 23.17 12.15
CA PRO A 104 -29.54 22.98 13.18
C PRO A 104 -28.98 22.40 14.48
N SER A 105 -29.79 22.44 15.54
CA SER A 105 -29.46 21.76 16.81
C SER A 105 -29.22 20.27 16.56
N GLN A 106 -28.12 19.71 17.09
CA GLN A 106 -27.75 18.29 16.95
C GLN A 106 -27.37 17.85 15.52
N ASP A 107 -27.23 18.79 14.60
CA ASP A 107 -26.79 18.52 13.23
C ASP A 107 -25.31 18.83 13.01
N TYR A 108 -24.82 18.40 11.84
CA TYR A 108 -23.43 18.53 11.42
C TYR A 108 -23.27 19.28 10.10
N LEU A 109 -22.14 19.95 9.95
CA LEU A 109 -21.60 20.37 8.66
C LEU A 109 -20.21 19.78 8.51
N SER A 110 -20.00 18.98 7.46
CA SER A 110 -18.78 18.19 7.32
C SER A 110 -18.17 18.30 5.93
N MET A 111 -16.85 18.16 5.85
CA MET A 111 -16.11 18.06 4.58
C MET A 111 -14.90 17.14 4.76
N ALA A 112 -14.59 16.34 3.76
CA ALA A 112 -13.32 15.63 3.67
C ALA A 112 -12.50 16.17 2.48
N THR A 113 -11.24 16.53 2.71
CA THR A 113 -10.32 17.00 1.65
C THR A 113 -8.94 16.43 1.89
N GLU A 114 -8.13 16.42 0.83
CA GLU A 114 -6.71 16.03 0.87
C GLU A 114 -5.93 16.88 1.89
N VAL A 115 -5.02 16.21 2.62
CA VAL A 115 -4.04 16.82 3.51
C VAL A 115 -2.79 15.94 3.53
N PHE A 116 -1.62 16.53 3.76
CA PHE A 116 -0.38 15.78 3.89
C PHE A 116 -0.22 15.22 5.31
N LEU A 117 -0.12 13.89 5.42
CA LEU A 117 0.10 13.17 6.67
C LEU A 117 1.56 12.77 6.79
N ASN A 118 2.16 12.97 7.95
CA ASN A 118 3.62 12.82 8.13
C ASN A 118 4.00 12.08 9.42
N ASP A 119 3.02 11.54 10.15
CA ASP A 119 3.22 10.79 11.40
C ASP A 119 4.06 11.51 12.47
N GLY A 120 4.13 12.84 12.40
CA GLY A 120 4.87 13.70 13.33
C GLY A 120 6.38 13.72 13.06
N MET A 121 6.79 13.32 11.85
CA MET A 121 8.16 13.37 11.35
C MET A 121 8.35 14.54 10.38
N ASP A 122 9.60 14.86 10.00
CA ASP A 122 9.91 15.93 9.04
C ASP A 122 9.08 15.79 7.74
N PRO A 123 8.10 16.66 7.47
CA PRO A 123 7.16 16.47 6.38
C PRO A 123 7.81 16.64 5.00
N THR A 124 9.02 17.21 4.92
CA THR A 124 9.78 17.28 3.67
C THR A 124 10.45 15.96 3.30
N LYS A 125 10.54 15.03 4.27
CA LYS A 125 11.21 13.73 4.13
C LYS A 125 10.28 12.54 4.30
N TYR A 126 9.24 12.71 5.11
CA TYR A 126 8.31 11.65 5.47
C TYR A 126 6.88 12.11 5.29
N GLY A 127 6.07 11.25 4.68
CA GLY A 127 4.63 11.41 4.67
C GLY A 127 3.97 10.90 3.41
N LEU A 128 2.65 10.86 3.47
CA LEU A 128 1.76 10.36 2.43
C LEU A 128 0.58 11.30 2.25
N LEU A 129 -0.05 11.20 1.09
CA LEU A 129 -1.37 11.78 0.90
C LEU A 129 -2.37 11.10 1.85
N GLY A 130 -3.05 11.90 2.66
CA GLY A 130 -4.22 11.46 3.40
C GLY A 130 -5.33 12.48 3.34
N TYR A 131 -6.23 12.43 4.33
CA TYR A 131 -7.48 13.20 4.30
C TYR A 131 -7.78 13.82 5.65
N SER A 132 -8.12 15.10 5.65
CA SER A 132 -8.67 15.78 6.81
C SER A 132 -10.19 15.74 6.74
N ARG A 133 -10.82 15.34 7.84
CA ARG A 133 -12.27 15.38 8.04
C ARG A 133 -12.59 16.53 8.98
N SER A 134 -13.07 17.62 8.42
CA SER A 134 -13.56 18.76 9.19
C SER A 134 -15.04 18.58 9.48
N ILE A 135 -15.42 18.71 10.74
CA ILE A 135 -16.79 18.53 11.22
C ILE A 135 -17.12 19.72 12.13
N THR A 136 -18.27 20.35 11.95
CA THR A 136 -18.85 21.26 12.94
C THR A 136 -20.22 20.78 13.39
N SER A 137 -20.50 20.86 14.68
CA SER A 137 -21.80 20.49 15.24
C SER A 137 -22.25 21.48 16.30
N SER A 138 -23.56 21.64 16.47
CA SER A 138 -24.12 22.36 17.60
C SER A 138 -24.44 21.37 18.73
N ALA A 139 -23.80 21.54 19.88
CA ALA A 139 -24.02 20.63 21.01
C ALA A 139 -25.42 20.84 21.61
N ARG A 140 -26.25 19.79 21.57
CA ARG A 140 -27.23 19.51 22.63
C ARG A 140 -27.24 18.02 22.89
N LEU A 141 -26.48 17.58 23.89
CA LEU A 141 -26.74 16.31 24.54
C LEU A 141 -26.63 16.50 26.05
N ILE A 142 -27.77 16.83 26.65
CA ILE A 142 -28.19 16.22 27.90
C ILE A 142 -29.68 15.87 27.74
N PRO A 143 -30.10 14.59 27.63
CA PRO A 143 -31.41 14.18 28.11
C PRO A 143 -31.25 13.91 29.62
N LEU A 144 -31.32 14.97 30.41
CA LEU A 144 -31.57 14.85 31.84
C LEU A 144 -32.64 15.88 32.15
N MET A 145 -33.79 15.38 32.59
CA MET A 145 -35.00 16.13 32.90
C MET A 145 -34.70 17.44 33.64
N VAL A 146 -35.03 18.57 33.02
CA VAL A 146 -35.48 19.78 33.71
C VAL A 146 -36.58 20.42 32.85
N SER A 147 -37.81 20.37 33.35
CA SER A 147 -38.95 21.10 32.80
C SER A 147 -38.65 22.60 32.72
N VAL A 148 -38.86 23.21 31.54
CA VAL A 148 -38.98 24.67 31.39
C VAL A 148 -40.19 24.95 30.47
N PRO A 149 -41.08 25.91 30.79
CA PRO A 149 -42.42 26.01 30.21
C PRO A 149 -42.41 26.48 28.74
N PRO A 150 -43.53 26.29 28.00
CA PRO A 150 -43.60 26.52 26.57
C PRO A 150 -43.76 28.01 26.27
N SER A 151 -42.65 28.76 26.25
CA SER A 151 -42.63 30.08 25.61
C SER A 151 -41.20 30.49 25.22
N ARG A 152 -40.68 29.89 24.15
CA ARG A 152 -39.70 30.45 23.17
C ARG A 152 -39.16 29.33 22.28
N LEU A 153 -40.02 28.84 21.40
CA LEU A 153 -39.57 28.22 20.14
C LEU A 153 -39.01 29.35 19.26
N GLN A 154 -37.78 29.78 19.53
CA GLN A 154 -36.99 30.48 18.52
C GLN A 154 -36.04 29.46 17.91
N LEU A 155 -36.27 29.18 16.62
CA LEU A 155 -35.40 28.42 15.75
C LEU A 155 -34.02 29.10 15.71
N TRP A 156 -33.09 28.71 16.58
CA TRP A 156 -31.73 29.24 16.58
C TRP A 156 -30.98 28.67 15.38
N ARG A 157 -31.07 29.35 14.23
CA ARG A 157 -30.15 29.14 13.11
C ARG A 157 -28.91 29.99 13.38
N LEU A 158 -27.85 29.38 13.88
CA LEU A 158 -26.54 30.03 13.97
C LEU A 158 -25.96 30.15 12.55
N GLN A 159 -25.80 31.38 12.07
CA GLN A 159 -25.09 31.65 10.82
C GLN A 159 -23.59 31.55 11.07
N TYR A 160 -22.88 30.87 10.18
CA TYR A 160 -21.47 30.56 10.35
C TYR A 160 -20.52 31.67 9.83
N PRO A 161 -19.80 32.40 10.72
CA PRO A 161 -18.80 33.37 10.30
C PRO A 161 -17.48 32.65 10.02
N ALA A 162 -16.92 32.82 8.80
CA ALA A 162 -15.65 32.20 8.43
C ALA A 162 -14.51 32.59 9.39
N THR A 163 -14.50 33.83 9.87
CA THR A 163 -13.51 34.35 10.83
C THR A 163 -13.51 33.58 12.15
N SER A 164 -14.70 33.23 12.67
CA SER A 164 -14.83 32.43 13.89
C SER A 164 -14.35 30.99 13.66
N CYS A 165 -14.70 30.39 12.54
CA CYS A 165 -14.20 29.06 12.15
C CYS A 165 -12.68 29.00 12.11
N LYS A 166 -12.06 29.90 11.33
CA LYS A 166 -10.62 29.94 11.14
C LYS A 166 -9.91 30.16 12.47
N LYS A 167 -10.47 31.01 13.34
CA LYS A 167 -9.98 31.21 14.71
C LYS A 167 -10.00 29.91 15.52
N TYR A 168 -11.13 29.21 15.60
CA TYR A 168 -11.28 28.05 16.49
C TYR A 168 -10.61 26.78 15.97
N LEU A 169 -10.59 26.55 14.66
CA LEU A 169 -9.79 25.46 14.10
C LEU A 169 -8.29 25.81 14.11
N GLY A 170 -7.94 27.08 13.88
CA GLY A 170 -6.55 27.55 13.94
C GLY A 170 -5.93 27.49 15.34
N THR A 171 -6.72 27.52 16.42
CA THR A 171 -6.18 27.30 17.77
C THR A 171 -5.63 25.88 17.98
N LEU A 172 -6.05 24.91 17.18
CA LEU A 172 -5.53 23.54 17.27
C LEU A 172 -4.07 23.45 16.80
N SER A 173 -3.67 24.30 15.84
CA SER A 173 -2.31 24.35 15.28
C SER A 173 -1.43 25.44 15.91
N ALA A 174 -1.93 26.17 16.91
CA ALA A 174 -1.13 27.15 17.62
C ALA A 174 -0.13 26.45 18.56
N PRO A 175 1.05 27.03 18.84
CA PRO A 175 1.97 26.51 19.84
C PRO A 175 1.29 26.31 21.21
N GLY A 176 1.38 25.11 21.78
CA GLY A 176 0.69 24.75 23.02
C GLY A 176 -0.83 24.63 22.89
N GLY A 177 -1.36 24.64 21.66
CA GLY A 177 -2.77 24.45 21.35
C GLY A 177 -3.30 23.14 21.94
N GLN A 178 -4.51 23.21 22.50
CA GLN A 178 -5.19 22.05 23.07
C GLN A 178 -6.40 21.68 22.21
N CYS A 179 -6.67 20.38 22.10
CA CYS A 179 -7.80 19.86 21.36
C CYS A 179 -9.11 19.81 22.18
N TYR A 180 -9.21 20.63 23.23
CA TYR A 180 -10.36 20.74 24.12
C TYR A 180 -10.42 22.14 24.76
N GLY A 181 -11.62 22.54 25.22
CA GLY A 181 -11.85 23.81 25.92
C GLY A 181 -11.93 23.65 27.44
N THR A 182 -11.78 24.75 28.19
CA THR A 182 -11.66 24.77 29.67
C THR A 182 -12.85 24.20 30.46
N THR A 183 -13.97 23.90 29.81
CA THR A 183 -15.21 23.41 30.46
C THR A 183 -15.72 22.07 29.93
N ASN A 184 -14.98 21.38 29.05
CA ASN A 184 -15.39 20.08 28.50
C ASN A 184 -14.22 19.07 28.48
N GLY A 185 -14.52 17.80 28.75
CA GLY A 185 -13.60 16.68 28.61
C GLY A 185 -13.64 16.05 27.22
N ASP A 186 -12.51 15.49 26.80
CA ASP A 186 -12.34 14.83 25.50
C ASP A 186 -13.26 13.62 25.33
N THR A 187 -13.95 13.53 24.20
CA THR A 187 -14.59 12.29 23.76
C THR A 187 -14.21 11.86 22.34
N LYS A 188 -13.48 12.70 21.56
CA LYS A 188 -13.14 12.44 20.14
C LYS A 188 -11.90 13.21 19.61
N GLY A 189 -10.90 13.47 20.44
CA GLY A 189 -9.52 13.77 20.05
C GLY A 189 -9.37 14.73 18.86
N GLY A 190 -9.71 16.01 19.06
CA GLY A 190 -9.54 17.07 18.02
C GLY A 190 -10.55 18.19 18.03
N THR A 191 -11.09 18.56 19.19
CA THR A 191 -12.33 19.33 19.29
C THR A 191 -12.12 20.70 19.94
N TYR A 192 -12.41 21.79 19.24
CA TYR A 192 -12.55 23.09 19.88
C TYR A 192 -14.02 23.39 20.15
N GLN A 193 -14.44 23.47 21.42
CA GLN A 193 -15.81 23.77 21.81
C GLN A 193 -15.93 25.18 22.40
N VAL A 194 -16.86 25.97 21.88
CA VAL A 194 -17.10 27.34 22.34
C VAL A 194 -18.13 27.38 23.46
N GLY A 195 -17.69 27.39 24.72
CA GLY A 195 -18.58 27.38 25.89
C GLY A 195 -19.29 26.04 26.12
N THR A 196 -20.15 25.97 27.13
CA THR A 196 -20.77 24.70 27.58
C THR A 196 -21.93 24.20 26.71
N ASN A 197 -22.52 25.06 25.86
CA ASN A 197 -23.65 24.74 24.97
C ASN A 197 -23.43 25.21 23.51
N GLY A 198 -22.18 25.44 23.10
CA GLY A 198 -21.88 26.06 21.82
C GLY A 198 -21.54 25.11 20.68
N ILE A 199 -20.95 25.68 19.63
CA ILE A 199 -20.50 24.97 18.44
C ILE A 199 -19.18 24.26 18.77
N SER A 200 -19.08 23.00 18.37
CA SER A 200 -17.85 22.20 18.39
C SER A 200 -17.25 22.15 16.99
N TYR A 201 -15.94 22.37 16.90
CA TYR A 201 -15.16 22.33 15.67
C TYR A 201 -14.17 21.18 15.73
N HIS A 202 -14.13 20.36 14.69
CA HIS A 202 -13.21 19.23 14.57
C HIS A 202 -12.46 19.30 13.24
N ALA A 203 -11.20 18.89 13.23
CA ALA A 203 -10.41 18.68 12.03
C ALA A 203 -9.50 17.48 12.24
N LEU A 204 -9.92 16.30 11.77
CA LEU A 204 -9.32 15.01 12.09
C LEU A 204 -8.54 14.45 10.89
N GLY A 205 -7.27 14.10 11.09
CA GLY A 205 -6.47 13.39 10.09
C GLY A 205 -6.93 11.94 9.90
N ASN A 206 -6.84 11.42 8.67
CA ASN A 206 -7.19 10.04 8.34
C ASN A 206 -6.41 9.53 7.13
N SER A 207 -5.76 8.37 7.25
CA SER A 207 -5.06 7.69 6.15
C SER A 207 -6.03 6.99 5.19
N VAL A 208 -7.26 6.69 5.63
CA VAL A 208 -8.29 6.08 4.80
C VAL A 208 -9.07 7.15 4.03
N PRO A 209 -9.09 7.08 2.69
CA PRO A 209 -9.82 8.03 1.86
C PRO A 209 -11.32 8.07 2.17
N PRO A 210 -11.97 9.24 2.07
CA PRO A 210 -13.42 9.33 2.11
C PRO A 210 -14.04 8.64 0.89
N LYS A 211 -15.33 8.35 0.98
CA LYS A 211 -16.08 7.95 -0.21
C LYS A 211 -16.08 9.08 -1.23
N GLN A 212 -16.18 8.70 -2.50
CA GLN A 212 -16.15 9.61 -3.65
C GLN A 212 -17.22 10.72 -3.58
N ASP A 213 -18.38 10.42 -3.01
CA ASP A 213 -19.46 11.38 -2.85
C ASP A 213 -19.19 12.44 -1.78
N ALA A 214 -18.26 12.20 -0.86
CA ALA A 214 -17.86 13.09 0.23
C ALA A 214 -16.60 13.92 -0.04
N LEU A 215 -15.73 13.48 -0.96
CA LEU A 215 -14.48 14.16 -1.25
C LEU A 215 -14.74 15.58 -1.80
N ASN A 216 -14.12 16.59 -1.17
CA ASN A 216 -14.20 18.00 -1.52
C ASN A 216 -15.63 18.58 -1.55
N LYS A 217 -16.58 18.00 -0.80
CA LYS A 217 -17.96 18.48 -0.74
C LYS A 217 -18.37 18.84 0.68
N LEU A 218 -19.13 19.92 0.79
CA LEU A 218 -19.75 20.34 2.04
C LEU A 218 -21.06 19.58 2.25
N LEU A 219 -21.10 18.68 3.22
CA LEU A 219 -22.26 17.86 3.54
C LEU A 219 -22.98 18.40 4.76
N LYS A 220 -24.30 18.53 4.66
CA LYS A 220 -25.18 18.92 5.77
C LYS A 220 -25.74 17.66 6.45
N THR A 221 -25.97 17.75 7.75
CA THR A 221 -26.61 16.73 8.61
C THR A 221 -25.93 15.35 8.57
N THR A 222 -24.66 15.28 8.15
CA THR A 222 -23.92 14.04 7.97
C THR A 222 -22.59 14.11 8.72
N VAL A 223 -22.33 13.11 9.56
CA VAL A 223 -21.00 12.86 10.12
C VAL A 223 -20.21 12.03 9.13
N LEU A 224 -19.05 12.53 8.70
CA LEU A 224 -18.20 11.81 7.75
C LEU A 224 -17.41 10.70 8.45
N GLU A 225 -17.80 9.44 8.20
CA GLU A 225 -17.06 8.27 8.68
C GLU A 225 -16.03 7.76 7.67
N ALA A 226 -14.94 7.22 8.19
CA ALA A 226 -13.93 6.54 7.38
C ALA A 226 -14.52 5.32 6.69
N GLN A 227 -14.00 5.02 5.49
CA GLN A 227 -14.32 3.75 4.85
C GLN A 227 -13.74 2.61 5.68
N ARG A 228 -14.35 1.43 5.58
CA ARG A 228 -13.76 0.22 6.14
C ARG A 228 -12.74 -0.32 5.15
N VAL A 229 -11.53 -0.54 5.63
CA VAL A 229 -10.46 -1.20 4.86
C VAL A 229 -10.65 -2.71 4.96
N ASN A 230 -10.55 -3.40 3.82
CA ASN A 230 -10.66 -4.85 3.75
C ASN A 230 -9.29 -5.48 3.42
N LYS A 231 -8.69 -6.16 4.39
CA LYS A 231 -7.46 -6.94 4.20
C LYS A 231 -7.73 -8.43 3.90
N GLY A 232 -8.99 -8.80 3.70
CA GLY A 232 -9.48 -10.16 3.42
C GLY A 232 -9.87 -10.35 1.96
N SER A 233 -11.06 -10.92 1.72
CA SER A 233 -11.40 -11.45 0.39
C SER A 233 -12.03 -10.50 -0.62
N GLY A 234 -12.36 -9.29 -0.21
CA GLY A 234 -12.96 -8.28 -1.08
C GLY A 234 -11.93 -7.28 -1.58
N ALA A 235 -12.41 -6.25 -2.28
CA ALA A 235 -11.60 -5.10 -2.66
C ALA A 235 -11.12 -4.34 -1.40
N PRO A 236 -9.89 -3.78 -1.40
CA PRO A 236 -9.34 -3.05 -0.25
C PRO A 236 -10.25 -1.92 0.25
N LEU A 237 -10.93 -1.24 -0.69
CA LEU A 237 -11.91 -0.19 -0.44
C LEU A 237 -13.18 -0.45 -1.26
N ASN A 238 -14.33 -0.15 -0.66
CA ASN A 238 -15.63 -0.25 -1.33
C ASN A 238 -16.60 0.85 -0.85
N PRO A 239 -17.01 1.79 -1.72
CA PRO A 239 -16.58 1.94 -3.11
C PRO A 239 -15.11 2.39 -3.24
N TRP A 240 -14.51 2.23 -4.42
CA TRP A 240 -13.18 2.79 -4.66
C TRP A 240 -13.24 4.33 -4.77
N PRO A 241 -12.34 5.08 -4.13
CA PRO A 241 -12.35 6.54 -4.12
C PRO A 241 -11.59 7.09 -5.35
N LEU A 242 -12.24 7.12 -6.50
CA LEU A 242 -11.58 7.32 -7.79
C LEU A 242 -10.91 8.69 -7.97
N ASP A 243 -11.42 9.76 -7.36
CA ASP A 243 -10.85 11.10 -7.46
C ASP A 243 -9.82 11.43 -6.37
N SER A 244 -9.66 10.55 -5.38
CA SER A 244 -8.79 10.76 -4.22
C SER A 244 -7.30 10.85 -4.57
N LEU A 245 -6.90 10.38 -5.75
CA LEU A 245 -5.50 10.32 -6.20
C LEU A 245 -5.21 11.23 -7.40
N ASN A 246 -6.17 12.09 -7.78
CA ASN A 246 -6.08 12.89 -9.01
C ASN A 246 -4.87 13.85 -9.03
N SER A 247 -4.43 14.32 -7.86
CA SER A 247 -3.32 15.25 -7.70
C SER A 247 -1.97 14.56 -7.50
N VAL A 248 -1.92 13.23 -7.37
CA VAL A 248 -0.68 12.53 -7.05
C VAL A 248 0.23 12.49 -8.26
N LEU A 249 1.45 13.00 -8.09
CA LEU A 249 2.51 12.88 -9.08
C LEU A 249 3.29 11.57 -8.89
N PRO A 250 3.63 10.84 -9.96
CA PRO A 250 4.40 9.61 -9.85
C PRO A 250 5.84 9.83 -9.35
N ALA A 251 6.43 8.81 -8.75
CA ALA A 251 7.83 8.75 -8.31
C ALA A 251 8.41 7.36 -8.62
N SER A 252 9.72 7.29 -8.77
CA SER A 252 10.51 6.08 -9.08
C SER A 252 10.58 5.07 -7.93
N CYS A 253 9.47 4.83 -7.22
CA CYS A 253 9.38 3.81 -6.17
C CYS A 253 8.58 2.59 -6.60
N HIS A 254 8.88 1.47 -5.94
CA HIS A 254 8.24 0.18 -6.11
C HIS A 254 7.77 -0.33 -4.75
N SER A 255 6.45 -0.38 -4.54
CA SER A 255 5.86 -0.87 -3.29
C SER A 255 6.05 -2.38 -3.18
N HIS A 256 6.98 -2.79 -2.32
CA HIS A 256 7.31 -4.19 -2.07
C HIS A 256 6.19 -4.84 -1.25
N ASN A 257 5.78 -6.04 -1.66
CA ASN A 257 4.66 -6.77 -1.05
C ASN A 257 3.45 -5.87 -0.80
N ASP A 258 2.97 -5.16 -1.83
CA ASP A 258 1.96 -4.10 -1.69
C ASP A 258 0.69 -4.58 -0.98
N TYR A 259 0.37 -5.87 -1.08
CA TYR A 259 -0.77 -6.50 -0.40
C TYR A 259 -0.67 -6.52 1.14
N ASP A 260 0.51 -6.26 1.70
CA ASP A 260 0.75 -6.11 3.15
C ASP A 260 0.71 -4.64 3.61
N GLN A 261 0.67 -3.69 2.67
CA GLN A 261 0.40 -2.28 2.98
C GLN A 261 -0.99 -2.12 3.61
N ASP A 262 -1.21 -0.98 4.26
CA ASP A 262 -2.47 -0.77 4.98
C ASP A 262 -3.70 -0.79 4.07
N ILE A 263 -3.56 -0.22 2.87
CA ILE A 263 -4.59 -0.25 1.83
C ILE A 263 -3.87 -0.55 0.51
N PRO A 264 -3.79 -1.82 0.09
CA PRO A 264 -3.12 -2.22 -1.15
C PRO A 264 -3.65 -1.43 -2.35
N VAL A 265 -2.78 -1.20 -3.35
CA VAL A 265 -2.96 -0.28 -4.48
C VAL A 265 -3.12 1.18 -4.09
N PHE A 266 -4.00 1.52 -3.14
CA PHE A 266 -4.26 2.90 -2.76
C PHE A 266 -3.03 3.55 -2.11
N ALA A 267 -2.39 2.87 -1.15
CA ALA A 267 -1.23 3.38 -0.43
C ALA A 267 -0.04 3.59 -1.37
N ALA A 268 0.27 2.61 -2.24
CA ALA A 268 1.32 2.73 -3.23
C ALA A 268 1.07 3.89 -4.22
N LEU A 269 -0.16 4.01 -4.74
CA LEU A 269 -0.51 5.11 -5.65
C LEU A 269 -0.54 6.47 -4.93
N ALA A 270 -0.95 6.54 -3.66
CA ALA A 270 -0.91 7.75 -2.83
C ALA A 270 0.52 8.23 -2.57
N ALA A 271 1.46 7.29 -2.44
CA ALA A 271 2.89 7.53 -2.37
C ALA A 271 3.51 7.92 -3.73
N GLY A 272 2.79 7.68 -4.83
CA GLY A 272 3.22 7.93 -6.20
C GLY A 272 4.01 6.78 -6.85
N CYS A 273 4.07 5.59 -6.24
CA CYS A 273 4.93 4.51 -6.72
C CYS A 273 4.50 3.95 -8.07
N ILE A 274 5.38 4.07 -9.07
CA ILE A 274 5.18 3.52 -10.40
C ILE A 274 5.37 2.01 -10.49
N GLY A 275 5.70 1.34 -9.38
CA GLY A 275 5.71 -0.11 -9.29
C GLY A 275 5.03 -0.63 -8.02
N MET A 276 4.48 -1.84 -8.10
CA MET A 276 3.98 -2.59 -6.95
C MET A 276 4.14 -4.09 -7.18
N GLU A 277 4.32 -4.84 -6.10
CA GLU A 277 4.53 -6.30 -6.11
C GLU A 277 3.35 -7.07 -5.51
N ALA A 278 2.96 -8.14 -6.19
CA ALA A 278 1.93 -9.08 -5.78
C ALA A 278 2.47 -10.51 -5.78
N ASP A 279 2.61 -11.09 -4.59
CA ASP A 279 3.04 -12.48 -4.41
C ASP A 279 1.86 -13.42 -4.59
N VAL A 280 1.86 -14.23 -5.65
CA VAL A 280 0.72 -15.08 -6.01
C VAL A 280 0.97 -16.57 -5.75
N TRP A 281 -0.05 -17.21 -5.19
CA TRP A 281 -0.16 -18.65 -5.01
C TRP A 281 -1.37 -19.16 -5.77
N LEU A 282 -1.20 -20.20 -6.59
CA LEU A 282 -2.35 -20.93 -7.11
C LEU A 282 -2.86 -21.90 -6.03
N PHE A 283 -4.06 -21.66 -5.53
CA PHE A 283 -4.69 -22.52 -4.54
C PHE A 283 -6.17 -22.74 -4.88
N ALA A 284 -6.58 -24.00 -5.07
CA ALA A 284 -7.96 -24.39 -5.40
C ALA A 284 -8.56 -23.58 -6.57
N GLY A 285 -7.76 -23.30 -7.62
CA GLY A 285 -8.19 -22.55 -8.80
C GLY A 285 -8.25 -21.03 -8.62
N SER A 286 -7.88 -20.49 -7.46
CA SER A 286 -7.80 -19.06 -7.19
C SER A 286 -6.36 -18.60 -7.00
N LEU A 287 -6.05 -17.38 -7.44
CA LEU A 287 -4.78 -16.72 -7.14
C LEU A 287 -4.89 -15.97 -5.81
N LEU A 288 -4.30 -16.55 -4.77
CA LEU A 288 -4.25 -15.96 -3.43
C LEU A 288 -2.94 -15.22 -3.21
N LEU A 289 -2.96 -14.20 -2.36
CA LEU A 289 -1.82 -13.33 -2.09
C LEU A 289 -1.11 -13.68 -0.78
N GLY A 290 0.23 -13.66 -0.79
CA GLY A 290 1.06 -13.75 0.42
C GLY A 290 2.51 -14.18 0.16
N HIS A 291 3.43 -13.79 1.05
CA HIS A 291 4.87 -14.03 0.84
C HIS A 291 5.28 -15.47 1.15
N LEU A 292 5.17 -15.88 2.43
CA LEU A 292 5.50 -17.22 2.90
C LEU A 292 4.34 -18.20 2.75
N LEU A 293 3.11 -17.72 3.01
CA LEU A 293 1.86 -18.46 2.89
C LEU A 293 0.76 -17.51 2.39
N PRO A 294 -0.18 -17.98 1.57
CA PRO A 294 -1.29 -17.15 1.11
C PRO A 294 -2.29 -16.87 2.21
N THR A 295 -2.90 -15.67 2.18
CA THR A 295 -4.06 -15.34 3.02
C THR A 295 -5.33 -15.82 2.33
N LEU A 296 -6.11 -16.69 3.00
CA LEU A 296 -7.35 -17.23 2.43
C LEU A 296 -8.32 -16.11 2.03
N GLY A 297 -8.83 -16.22 0.81
CA GLY A 297 -9.78 -15.29 0.23
C GLY A 297 -9.15 -14.01 -0.33
N ARG A 298 -7.95 -13.60 0.09
CA ARG A 298 -7.26 -12.40 -0.44
C ARG A 298 -6.77 -12.68 -1.86
N THR A 299 -7.63 -12.38 -2.85
CA THR A 299 -7.36 -12.74 -4.26
C THR A 299 -6.67 -11.62 -5.04
N PHE A 300 -5.81 -12.01 -5.98
CA PHE A 300 -5.17 -11.09 -6.93
C PHE A 300 -6.21 -10.26 -7.72
N GLN A 301 -7.31 -10.88 -8.14
CA GLN A 301 -8.41 -10.22 -8.86
C GLN A 301 -9.02 -9.06 -8.05
N ALA A 302 -9.37 -9.31 -6.78
CA ALA A 302 -10.06 -8.34 -5.95
C ALA A 302 -9.12 -7.23 -5.46
N GLN A 303 -7.86 -7.55 -5.20
CA GLN A 303 -6.89 -6.62 -4.62
C GLN A 303 -6.19 -5.75 -5.68
N TYR A 304 -5.95 -6.27 -6.89
CA TYR A 304 -5.21 -5.54 -7.93
C TYR A 304 -6.04 -5.28 -9.18
N VAL A 305 -6.53 -6.33 -9.85
CA VAL A 305 -7.11 -6.20 -11.19
C VAL A 305 -8.35 -5.31 -11.20
N ASN A 306 -9.31 -5.55 -10.30
CA ASN A 306 -10.54 -4.79 -10.22
C ASN A 306 -10.32 -3.30 -9.89
N PRO A 307 -9.59 -2.93 -8.81
CA PRO A 307 -9.35 -1.51 -8.51
C PRO A 307 -8.52 -0.82 -9.59
N LEU A 308 -7.48 -1.45 -10.13
CA LEU A 308 -6.69 -0.84 -11.21
C LEU A 308 -7.52 -0.58 -12.46
N LYS A 309 -8.40 -1.51 -12.86
CA LYS A 309 -9.30 -1.28 -13.99
C LYS A 309 -10.22 -0.09 -13.72
N ALA A 310 -10.83 -0.03 -12.54
CA ALA A 310 -11.73 1.06 -12.18
C ALA A 310 -11.01 2.43 -12.20
N ILE A 311 -9.79 2.50 -11.68
CA ILE A 311 -8.95 3.71 -11.72
C ILE A 311 -8.69 4.13 -13.17
N ILE A 312 -8.24 3.20 -14.02
CA ILE A 312 -7.87 3.51 -15.40
C ILE A 312 -9.09 3.90 -16.23
N ASP A 313 -10.22 3.21 -16.08
CA ASP A 313 -11.49 3.56 -16.70
C ASP A 313 -11.88 5.01 -16.35
N HIS A 314 -11.83 5.36 -15.06
CA HIS A 314 -12.19 6.68 -14.56
C HIS A 314 -11.24 7.79 -15.03
N ASN A 315 -9.94 7.48 -15.12
CA ASN A 315 -8.90 8.42 -15.52
C ASN A 315 -8.71 8.53 -17.04
N GLY A 316 -9.59 7.90 -17.85
CA GLY A 316 -9.53 8.00 -19.30
C GLY A 316 -8.35 7.24 -19.92
N GLY A 317 -7.98 6.08 -19.35
CA GLY A 317 -6.94 5.21 -19.90
C GLY A 317 -5.56 5.35 -19.25
N SER A 318 -5.43 6.04 -18.11
CA SER A 318 -4.18 6.19 -17.37
C SER A 318 -4.32 5.80 -15.90
N VAL A 319 -3.26 5.24 -15.30
CA VAL A 319 -3.24 5.03 -13.84
C VAL A 319 -3.16 6.38 -13.11
N TYR A 320 -2.25 7.24 -13.56
CA TYR A 320 -2.02 8.57 -12.99
C TYR A 320 -2.68 9.67 -13.82
N LYS A 321 -3.72 10.30 -13.28
CA LYS A 321 -4.43 11.39 -13.97
C LYS A 321 -3.57 12.63 -14.20
N SER A 322 -2.70 12.94 -13.24
CA SER A 322 -1.76 14.06 -13.28
C SER A 322 -0.62 13.86 -14.30
N ARG A 323 -0.35 12.60 -14.68
CA ARG A 323 0.72 12.21 -15.60
C ARG A 323 0.24 11.12 -16.57
N PRO A 324 -0.66 11.45 -17.52
CA PRO A 324 -1.13 10.48 -18.50
C PRO A 324 0.04 9.86 -19.28
N GLY A 325 0.00 8.55 -19.48
CA GLY A 325 1.07 7.79 -20.16
C GLY A 325 2.20 7.28 -19.25
N GLN A 326 2.24 7.66 -17.96
CA GLN A 326 3.04 6.93 -16.99
C GLN A 326 2.48 5.52 -16.80
N THR A 327 3.31 4.51 -17.04
CA THR A 327 2.94 3.11 -16.82
C THR A 327 3.11 2.74 -15.36
N LEU A 328 2.23 1.87 -14.86
CA LEU A 328 2.43 1.17 -13.59
C LEU A 328 3.03 -0.21 -13.86
N VAL A 329 4.14 -0.53 -13.21
CA VAL A 329 4.70 -1.87 -13.17
C VAL A 329 3.94 -2.69 -12.14
N LEU A 330 3.20 -3.69 -12.59
CA LEU A 330 2.61 -4.71 -11.73
C LEU A 330 3.51 -5.94 -11.77
N LEU A 331 4.40 -6.06 -10.78
CA LEU A 331 5.27 -7.21 -10.63
C LEU A 331 4.49 -8.33 -9.93
N VAL A 332 4.36 -9.47 -10.59
CA VAL A 332 3.66 -10.65 -10.10
C VAL A 332 4.71 -11.71 -9.78
N ASP A 333 4.98 -11.92 -8.50
CA ASP A 333 5.96 -12.92 -8.04
C ASP A 333 5.25 -14.27 -7.83
N PHE A 334 5.67 -15.27 -8.60
CA PHE A 334 5.11 -16.61 -8.57
C PHE A 334 5.74 -17.41 -7.43
N LYS A 335 5.00 -17.59 -6.34
CA LYS A 335 5.47 -18.37 -5.17
C LYS A 335 5.38 -19.88 -5.37
N THR A 336 4.76 -20.33 -6.46
CA THR A 336 4.65 -21.75 -6.83
C THR A 336 5.16 -22.00 -8.24
N SER A 337 5.83 -23.13 -8.47
CA SER A 337 6.23 -23.62 -9.79
C SER A 337 5.15 -24.42 -10.51
N ASP A 338 3.92 -24.44 -9.98
CA ASP A 338 2.77 -25.11 -10.62
C ASP A 338 2.54 -24.48 -12.01
N THR A 339 2.54 -25.33 -13.03
CA THR A 339 2.41 -24.92 -14.44
C THR A 339 1.12 -24.15 -14.72
N GLY A 340 0.06 -24.40 -13.95
CA GLY A 340 -1.22 -23.71 -14.07
C GLY A 340 -1.23 -22.29 -13.48
N THR A 341 -0.19 -21.90 -12.73
CA THR A 341 -0.14 -20.56 -12.11
C THR A 341 -0.13 -19.47 -13.17
N LEU A 342 0.64 -19.64 -14.27
CA LEU A 342 0.67 -18.68 -15.36
C LEU A 342 -0.69 -18.56 -16.04
N ASP A 343 -1.37 -19.68 -16.29
CA ASP A 343 -2.69 -19.69 -16.92
C ASP A 343 -3.73 -18.98 -16.04
N ALA A 344 -3.65 -19.18 -14.73
CA ALA A 344 -4.49 -18.47 -13.76
C ALA A 344 -4.20 -16.96 -13.74
N VAL A 345 -2.94 -16.55 -13.82
CA VAL A 345 -2.54 -15.12 -13.90
C VAL A 345 -3.05 -14.49 -15.19
N VAL A 346 -2.84 -15.16 -16.32
CA VAL A 346 -3.34 -14.73 -17.63
C VAL A 346 -4.86 -14.55 -17.61
N SER A 347 -5.59 -15.50 -17.01
CA SER A 347 -7.04 -15.44 -16.85
C SER A 347 -7.47 -14.26 -15.99
N ALA A 348 -6.84 -14.06 -14.83
CA ALA A 348 -7.14 -12.93 -13.95
C ALA A 348 -6.87 -11.57 -14.60
N LEU A 349 -5.87 -11.47 -15.47
CA LEU A 349 -5.53 -10.23 -16.19
C LEU A 349 -6.48 -9.91 -17.36
N ALA A 350 -7.37 -10.83 -17.76
CA ALA A 350 -8.25 -10.68 -18.91
C ALA A 350 -9.06 -9.36 -18.92
N PRO A 351 -9.63 -8.86 -17.80
CA PRO A 351 -10.36 -7.60 -17.79
C PRO A 351 -9.51 -6.37 -18.16
N LEU A 352 -8.22 -6.36 -17.79
CA LEU A 352 -7.30 -5.29 -18.15
C LEU A 352 -6.83 -5.42 -19.61
N ARG A 353 -6.57 -6.66 -20.05
CA ARG A 353 -6.20 -6.99 -21.44
C ARG A 353 -7.27 -6.55 -22.42
N GLN A 354 -8.52 -6.97 -22.19
CA GLN A 354 -9.67 -6.66 -23.06
C GLN A 354 -9.96 -5.16 -23.14
N ALA A 355 -9.66 -4.41 -22.07
CA ALA A 355 -9.78 -2.95 -22.07
C ALA A 355 -8.60 -2.24 -22.77
N GLY A 356 -7.58 -2.98 -23.23
CA GLY A 356 -6.41 -2.43 -23.92
C GLY A 356 -5.40 -1.75 -22.99
N TYR A 357 -5.41 -2.10 -21.69
CA TYR A 357 -4.59 -1.43 -20.67
C TYR A 357 -3.24 -2.05 -20.40
N LEU A 358 -3.00 -3.28 -20.87
CA LEU A 358 -1.73 -3.98 -20.67
C LEU A 358 -0.72 -3.64 -21.78
N SER A 359 0.50 -3.32 -21.39
CA SER A 359 1.64 -3.20 -22.29
C SER A 359 1.85 -4.55 -22.98
N ARG A 360 2.24 -4.53 -24.25
CA ARG A 360 2.26 -5.73 -25.08
C ARG A 360 3.35 -5.69 -26.14
N LEU A 361 3.70 -6.86 -26.67
CA LEU A 361 4.58 -6.94 -27.84
C LEU A 361 3.74 -6.89 -29.13
N GLU A 362 3.93 -5.85 -29.92
CA GLU A 362 3.24 -5.66 -31.20
C GLU A 362 4.29 -5.58 -32.31
N ASN A 363 4.23 -6.49 -33.29
CA ASN A 363 5.19 -6.57 -34.40
C ASN A 363 6.67 -6.61 -33.94
N GLY A 364 6.95 -7.28 -32.82
CA GLY A 364 8.30 -7.39 -32.25
C GLY A 364 8.78 -6.13 -31.51
N ALA A 365 7.92 -5.13 -31.30
CA ALA A 365 8.21 -3.93 -30.55
C ALA A 365 7.35 -3.82 -29.29
N PHE A 366 7.96 -3.36 -28.20
CA PHE A 366 7.25 -3.08 -26.95
C PHE A 366 6.33 -1.87 -27.12
N VAL A 367 5.03 -2.07 -26.87
CA VAL A 367 4.02 -1.02 -26.84
C VAL A 367 3.61 -0.79 -25.40
N LYS A 368 4.09 0.32 -24.82
CA LYS A 368 3.75 0.76 -23.47
C LYS A 368 2.27 1.13 -23.37
N LYS A 369 1.58 0.65 -22.33
CA LYS A 369 0.22 1.02 -21.93
C LYS A 369 0.17 1.40 -20.44
N ALA A 370 -1.04 1.54 -19.90
CA ALA A 370 -1.28 1.96 -18.53
C ALA A 370 -0.62 1.04 -17.49
N ILE A 371 -0.58 -0.28 -17.75
CA ILE A 371 0.05 -1.26 -16.87
C ILE A 371 1.05 -2.10 -17.67
N THR A 372 2.25 -2.27 -17.14
CA THR A 372 3.23 -3.25 -17.64
C THR A 372 3.33 -4.38 -16.62
N VAL A 373 2.88 -5.59 -17.01
CA VAL A 373 2.91 -6.76 -16.13
C VAL A 373 4.26 -7.44 -16.23
N VAL A 374 4.88 -7.72 -15.09
CA VAL A 374 6.21 -8.34 -15.00
C VAL A 374 6.12 -9.58 -14.13
N ALA A 375 6.39 -10.75 -14.68
CA ALA A 375 6.40 -12.01 -13.94
C ALA A 375 7.80 -12.27 -13.36
N SER A 376 7.84 -12.62 -12.08
CA SER A 376 9.05 -12.93 -11.31
C SER A 376 8.88 -14.24 -10.53
N GLY A 377 9.87 -14.60 -9.70
CA GLY A 377 9.85 -15.81 -8.88
C GLY A 377 9.91 -17.09 -9.72
N ASN A 378 9.00 -18.03 -9.48
CA ASN A 378 8.92 -19.31 -10.20
C ASN A 378 8.21 -19.21 -11.57
N ALA A 379 8.06 -18.01 -12.13
CA ALA A 379 7.40 -17.82 -13.42
C ALA A 379 8.14 -18.60 -14.54
N PRO A 380 7.42 -19.30 -15.44
CA PRO A 380 8.08 -20.09 -16.48
C PRO A 380 8.61 -19.21 -17.61
N PHE A 381 9.90 -18.83 -17.52
CA PHE A 381 10.57 -17.96 -18.51
C PHE A 381 10.34 -18.40 -19.96
N ASP A 382 10.48 -19.69 -20.27
CA ASP A 382 10.34 -20.20 -21.64
C ASP A 382 8.95 -19.92 -22.23
N ARG A 383 7.90 -20.05 -21.42
CA ARG A 383 6.52 -19.74 -21.85
C ARG A 383 6.34 -18.25 -22.07
N ILE A 384 6.87 -17.40 -21.19
CA ILE A 384 6.81 -15.95 -21.33
C ILE A 384 7.60 -15.47 -22.57
N ASN A 385 8.79 -16.03 -22.78
CA ASN A 385 9.66 -15.72 -23.90
C ASN A 385 9.08 -16.16 -25.26
N THR A 386 8.43 -17.31 -25.32
CA THR A 386 7.77 -17.81 -26.54
C THR A 386 6.37 -17.24 -26.75
N GLY A 387 5.71 -16.81 -25.67
CA GLY A 387 4.30 -16.38 -25.67
C GLY A 387 3.30 -17.52 -25.48
N ASP A 388 3.76 -18.71 -25.09
CA ASP A 388 2.91 -19.88 -24.92
C ASP A 388 1.89 -19.70 -23.78
N GLY A 389 0.62 -19.54 -24.15
CA GLY A 389 -0.48 -19.24 -23.23
C GLY A 389 -0.48 -17.80 -22.69
N VAL A 390 0.28 -16.88 -23.30
CA VAL A 390 0.28 -15.44 -22.97
C VAL A 390 -0.27 -14.65 -24.17
N PRO A 391 -1.59 -14.40 -24.24
CA PRO A 391 -2.21 -13.65 -25.32
C PRO A 391 -1.57 -12.27 -25.47
N GLU A 392 -1.43 -11.80 -26.71
CA GLU A 392 -0.85 -10.49 -27.04
C GLU A 392 0.58 -10.26 -26.53
N ARG A 393 1.26 -11.26 -25.95
CA ARG A 393 2.60 -11.11 -25.36
C ARG A 393 2.63 -9.96 -24.34
N ASP A 394 1.62 -9.91 -23.47
CA ASP A 394 1.38 -8.80 -22.55
C ASP A 394 1.85 -9.03 -21.10
N ILE A 395 2.65 -10.08 -20.90
CA ILE A 395 3.39 -10.35 -19.67
C ILE A 395 4.87 -10.42 -20.04
N PHE A 396 5.68 -9.64 -19.34
CA PHE A 396 7.15 -9.59 -19.50
C PHE A 396 7.81 -10.28 -18.31
N TYR A 397 9.08 -10.61 -18.43
CA TYR A 397 9.85 -11.29 -17.40
C TYR A 397 10.70 -10.32 -16.58
N ASP A 398 10.86 -10.58 -15.29
CA ASP A 398 11.84 -9.95 -14.42
C ASP A 398 13.23 -10.57 -14.66
N ALA A 399 14.07 -9.89 -15.42
CA ALA A 399 15.42 -10.35 -15.75
C ALA A 399 16.33 -10.31 -14.52
N ASN A 400 17.37 -11.14 -14.52
CA ASN A 400 18.38 -11.09 -13.46
C ASN A 400 19.40 -9.97 -13.73
N LEU A 401 19.29 -8.86 -13.01
CA LEU A 401 20.18 -7.69 -13.13
C LEU A 401 21.65 -8.02 -12.85
N GLY A 402 21.92 -8.97 -11.95
CA GLY A 402 23.27 -9.45 -11.65
C GLY A 402 23.89 -10.32 -12.75
N ALA A 403 23.12 -10.72 -13.77
CA ALA A 403 23.54 -11.65 -14.82
C ALA A 403 23.02 -11.25 -16.22
N LEU A 404 23.15 -9.97 -16.60
CA LEU A 404 22.67 -9.44 -17.90
C LEU A 404 23.68 -9.54 -19.07
N GLY A 405 24.86 -10.11 -18.89
CA GLY A 405 25.89 -10.15 -19.94
C GLY A 405 25.55 -10.98 -21.19
N GLY A 406 24.50 -11.82 -21.15
CA GLY A 406 24.09 -12.70 -22.26
C GLY A 406 23.01 -12.13 -23.18
N THR A 407 22.48 -12.97 -24.06
CA THR A 407 21.38 -12.63 -25.01
C THR A 407 20.01 -13.13 -24.56
N THR A 408 19.92 -13.81 -23.42
CA THR A 408 18.67 -14.38 -22.88
C THR A 408 17.58 -13.34 -22.69
N TYR A 409 17.92 -12.21 -22.06
CA TYR A 409 16.99 -11.12 -21.78
C TYR A 409 17.08 -10.00 -22.81
N THR A 410 15.92 -9.59 -23.29
CA THR A 410 15.73 -8.54 -24.31
C THR A 410 14.49 -7.71 -23.97
N SER A 411 14.34 -6.54 -24.59
CA SER A 411 13.12 -5.72 -24.48
C SER A 411 11.86 -6.39 -25.04
N GLN A 412 11.98 -7.55 -25.72
CA GLN A 412 10.83 -8.29 -26.25
C GLN A 412 10.27 -9.32 -25.25
N ASN A 413 11.06 -9.73 -24.25
CA ASN A 413 10.66 -10.75 -23.28
C ASN A 413 10.75 -10.27 -21.83
N SER A 414 11.49 -9.20 -21.55
CA SER A 414 11.68 -8.63 -20.22
C SER A 414 11.35 -7.15 -20.20
N TYR A 415 11.05 -6.63 -19.01
CA TYR A 415 10.84 -5.19 -18.79
C TYR A 415 11.63 -4.67 -17.60
N VAL A 416 11.54 -5.34 -16.45
CA VAL A 416 12.38 -5.07 -15.27
C VAL A 416 13.58 -6.01 -15.30
N ALA A 417 14.71 -5.54 -14.79
CA ALA A 417 15.81 -6.36 -14.35
C ALA A 417 16.03 -6.13 -12.84
N SER A 418 15.81 -7.15 -12.03
CA SER A 418 15.97 -7.11 -10.58
C SER A 418 17.17 -7.90 -10.09
N ALA A 419 17.74 -7.50 -8.96
CA ALA A 419 18.69 -8.31 -8.18
C ALA A 419 18.53 -8.06 -6.68
N ASP A 420 18.88 -9.08 -5.88
CA ASP A 420 19.11 -8.90 -4.45
C ASP A 420 20.33 -7.98 -4.29
N PHE A 421 20.14 -6.83 -3.64
CA PHE A 421 21.20 -5.87 -3.41
C PHE A 421 22.35 -6.45 -2.60
N GLN A 422 22.05 -7.19 -1.53
CA GLN A 422 23.07 -7.72 -0.64
C GLN A 422 23.89 -8.82 -1.31
N ASP A 423 23.28 -9.61 -2.20
CA ASP A 423 23.99 -10.65 -2.95
C ASP A 423 24.95 -10.05 -3.98
N VAL A 424 24.52 -9.03 -4.72
CA VAL A 424 25.32 -8.51 -5.85
C VAL A 424 26.20 -7.31 -5.52
N ILE A 425 25.86 -6.54 -4.47
CA ILE A 425 26.59 -5.34 -4.03
C ILE A 425 27.25 -5.53 -2.67
N GLY A 426 26.68 -6.37 -1.80
CA GLY A 426 27.16 -6.58 -0.43
C GLY A 426 26.61 -5.58 0.59
N LYS A 427 27.21 -5.57 1.79
CA LYS A 427 26.75 -4.75 2.92
C LYS A 427 26.95 -3.26 2.66
N ALA A 428 25.93 -2.46 2.93
CA ALA A 428 26.00 -0.99 2.95
C ALA A 428 25.27 -0.48 4.19
N ASN A 429 25.99 0.14 5.13
CA ASN A 429 25.45 0.57 6.43
C ASN A 429 25.15 2.07 6.51
N SER A 430 25.37 2.81 5.42
CA SER A 430 25.09 4.25 5.32
C SER A 430 24.78 4.63 3.87
N ALA A 431 24.35 5.87 3.65
CA ALA A 431 24.11 6.42 2.31
C ALA A 431 25.39 6.59 1.47
N THR A 432 26.57 6.32 2.03
CA THR A 432 27.85 6.42 1.30
C THR A 432 28.24 5.07 0.72
N LEU A 433 28.12 4.95 -0.60
CA LEU A 433 28.58 3.78 -1.35
C LEU A 433 30.10 3.85 -1.57
N THR A 434 30.77 2.70 -1.49
CA THR A 434 32.19 2.59 -1.86
C THR A 434 32.36 2.67 -3.38
N ALA A 435 33.57 3.00 -3.85
CA ALA A 435 33.87 3.03 -5.29
C ALA A 435 33.56 1.70 -6.00
N ALA A 436 33.85 0.57 -5.35
CA ALA A 436 33.53 -0.76 -5.90
C ALA A 436 32.02 -1.00 -6.05
N GLN A 437 31.23 -0.58 -5.06
CA GLN A 437 29.77 -0.69 -5.10
C GLN A 437 29.19 0.21 -6.20
N MET A 438 29.62 1.48 -6.27
CA MET A 438 29.19 2.40 -7.32
C MET A 438 29.53 1.87 -8.72
N ASN A 439 30.74 1.32 -8.91
CA ASN A 439 31.13 0.73 -10.20
C ASN A 439 30.26 -0.48 -10.56
N THR A 440 29.91 -1.32 -9.58
CA THR A 440 29.06 -2.49 -9.81
C THR A 440 27.64 -2.08 -10.19
N ILE A 441 27.05 -1.15 -9.44
CA ILE A 441 25.71 -0.60 -9.71
C ILE A 441 25.66 0.05 -11.10
N THR A 442 26.60 0.96 -11.39
CA THR A 442 26.69 1.63 -12.71
C THR A 442 26.80 0.62 -13.85
N THR A 443 27.60 -0.44 -13.67
CA THR A 443 27.75 -1.49 -14.67
C THR A 443 26.45 -2.25 -14.89
N GLN A 444 25.78 -2.67 -13.83
CA GLN A 444 24.53 -3.43 -13.91
C GLN A 444 23.39 -2.59 -14.49
N VAL A 445 23.22 -1.35 -14.01
CA VAL A 445 22.22 -0.40 -14.52
C VAL A 445 22.44 -0.11 -16.01
N SER A 446 23.68 0.17 -16.42
CA SER A 446 23.97 0.41 -17.84
C SER A 446 23.72 -0.81 -18.73
N GLN A 447 23.94 -2.02 -18.24
CA GLN A 447 23.58 -3.25 -18.96
C GLN A 447 22.05 -3.42 -19.10
N ALA A 448 21.28 -3.08 -18.07
CA ALA A 448 19.81 -3.08 -18.14
C ALA A 448 19.32 -2.05 -19.17
N HIS A 449 19.80 -0.82 -19.08
CA HIS A 449 19.42 0.27 -20.01
C HIS A 449 19.83 -0.04 -21.45
N ALA A 450 21.01 -0.63 -21.69
CA ALA A 450 21.44 -1.06 -23.02
C ALA A 450 20.52 -2.12 -23.65
N LYS A 451 19.76 -2.85 -22.82
CA LYS A 451 18.74 -3.82 -23.25
C LYS A 451 17.32 -3.23 -23.29
N GLY A 452 17.17 -1.95 -22.96
CA GLY A 452 15.87 -1.28 -22.83
C GLY A 452 15.06 -1.72 -21.62
N LEU A 453 15.72 -2.25 -20.59
CA LEU A 453 15.11 -2.70 -19.34
C LEU A 453 15.28 -1.64 -18.25
N VAL A 454 14.38 -1.65 -17.26
CA VAL A 454 14.49 -0.80 -16.06
C VAL A 454 15.14 -1.58 -14.92
N ALA A 455 16.06 -0.95 -14.17
CA ALA A 455 16.81 -1.59 -13.10
C ALA A 455 16.11 -1.43 -11.73
N ARG A 456 16.09 -2.52 -10.96
CA ARG A 456 15.60 -2.57 -9.58
C ARG A 456 16.56 -3.36 -8.69
N TYR A 457 16.72 -2.91 -7.44
CA TYR A 457 17.32 -3.72 -6.39
C TYR A 457 16.31 -3.97 -5.27
N TRP A 458 16.19 -5.21 -4.82
CA TRP A 458 15.40 -5.58 -3.64
C TRP A 458 16.33 -6.01 -2.50
N ASN A 459 15.77 -6.27 -1.30
CA ASN A 459 16.55 -6.56 -0.09
C ASN A 459 17.56 -5.44 0.25
N LEU A 460 17.13 -4.18 0.12
CA LEU A 460 17.97 -3.03 0.45
C LEU A 460 18.28 -3.02 1.96
N PRO A 461 19.53 -2.73 2.37
CA PRO A 461 19.87 -2.53 3.79
C PRO A 461 19.06 -1.42 4.48
N GLY A 462 18.55 -0.46 3.71
CA GLY A 462 17.60 0.56 4.15
C GLY A 462 17.36 1.63 3.09
N GLU A 463 16.29 2.39 3.26
CA GLU A 463 15.88 3.43 2.31
C GLU A 463 16.85 4.62 2.24
N TYR A 464 17.80 4.74 3.17
CA TYR A 464 18.88 5.73 3.10
C TYR A 464 19.79 5.58 1.86
N LEU A 465 19.65 4.48 1.10
CA LEU A 465 20.34 4.26 -0.17
C LEU A 465 19.57 4.81 -1.38
N TRP A 466 18.35 5.32 -1.22
CA TRP A 466 17.54 5.73 -2.38
C TRP A 466 18.18 6.84 -3.22
N GLU A 467 18.61 7.93 -2.60
CA GLU A 467 19.24 9.05 -3.29
C GLU A 467 20.53 8.65 -4.04
N PRO A 468 21.49 7.91 -3.46
CA PRO A 468 22.65 7.44 -4.21
C PRO A 468 22.30 6.41 -5.29
N LEU A 469 21.27 5.56 -5.09
CA LEU A 469 20.83 4.62 -6.13
C LEU A 469 20.17 5.33 -7.31
N GLU A 470 19.30 6.30 -7.04
CA GLU A 470 18.69 7.16 -8.04
C GLU A 470 19.75 7.94 -8.83
N ALA A 471 20.76 8.50 -8.15
CA ALA A 471 21.87 9.19 -8.78
C ALA A 471 22.71 8.28 -9.70
N LEU A 472 22.69 6.97 -9.46
CA LEU A 472 23.35 5.96 -10.30
C LEU A 472 22.42 5.37 -11.38
N GLY A 473 21.19 5.89 -11.52
CA GLY A 473 20.25 5.54 -12.57
C GLY A 473 19.36 4.33 -12.28
N VAL A 474 19.22 3.91 -11.01
CA VAL A 474 18.24 2.88 -10.64
C VAL A 474 16.83 3.44 -10.86
N ASP A 475 16.01 2.71 -11.61
CA ASP A 475 14.70 3.20 -12.09
C ASP A 475 13.55 2.92 -11.11
N LEU A 476 13.67 1.87 -10.30
CA LEU A 476 12.65 1.44 -9.35
C LEU A 476 13.27 1.22 -7.96
N LEU A 477 13.06 2.18 -7.06
CA LEU A 477 13.50 2.14 -5.68
C LEU A 477 12.56 1.27 -4.84
N ASN A 478 13.06 0.15 -4.32
CA ASN A 478 12.26 -0.74 -3.48
C ASN A 478 11.84 -0.05 -2.19
N ALA A 479 10.53 -0.02 -1.93
CA ALA A 479 9.93 0.68 -0.80
C ALA A 479 9.09 -0.27 0.05
N ASP A 480 9.58 -0.49 1.27
CA ASP A 480 8.86 -1.15 2.36
C ASP A 480 8.03 -0.11 3.14
N ASP A 481 8.66 1.00 3.52
CA ASP A 481 7.97 2.16 4.10
C ASP A 481 7.75 3.27 3.05
N LEU A 482 6.49 3.37 2.61
CA LEU A 482 6.04 4.33 1.60
C LEU A 482 6.14 5.79 2.07
N SER A 483 6.18 6.08 3.37
CA SER A 483 6.25 7.45 3.87
C SER A 483 7.54 8.15 3.45
N ASN A 484 8.63 7.38 3.31
CA ASN A 484 9.92 7.90 2.84
C ASN A 484 9.85 8.49 1.42
N THR A 485 8.86 8.10 0.61
CA THR A 485 8.74 8.56 -0.79
C THR A 485 8.55 10.06 -0.91
N ALA A 486 8.21 10.75 0.19
CA ALA A 486 8.16 12.20 0.25
C ALA A 486 9.50 12.86 -0.13
N ARG A 487 10.66 12.21 0.05
CA ARG A 487 11.94 12.80 -0.40
C ARG A 487 12.29 12.52 -1.87
N VAL A 488 11.64 11.53 -2.48
CA VAL A 488 11.93 11.08 -3.86
C VAL A 488 11.35 12.06 -4.88
N PRO A 489 12.16 12.56 -5.84
CA PRO A 489 11.68 13.40 -6.94
C PRO A 489 10.46 12.84 -7.66
N ARG A 490 9.54 13.72 -8.09
CA ARG A 490 8.39 13.34 -8.90
C ARG A 490 8.72 13.39 -10.40
N LEU A 491 8.12 12.48 -11.18
CA LEU A 491 8.39 12.21 -12.60
C LEU A 491 7.64 13.09 -13.61
#